data_AF-A0A6H1ZFN4-F1
#
_entry.id   AF-A0A6H1ZFN4-F1
#
_cell.length_a   1.000
_cell.length_b   1.000
_cell.length_c   1.000
_cell.angle_alpha   90.00
_cell.angle_beta   90.00
_cell.angle_gamma   90.00
#
_symmetry.space_group_name_H-M   'P 1'
#
loop_
_entity.id
_entity.type
_entity.pdbx_description
1 polymer ?
#
loop_
_entity_poly.entity_id
_entity_poly.type
_entity_poly.pdbx_seq_one_letter_code
_entity_poly.pdbx_strand_id
1 'polypeptide(L)'
;MIRHKCIIKEGQIFPSDSKRFKQELSDLEGKVVSIEIKKWVKQRTLSQNNALHLYCQLLSQELNLSGWDMKKLIRKEVDIEWTPYSVKEYLWRKIQIELFGKKSTAQLTTDEVSRVYENLNRIIGERTGVFVEFPNIEALFNY
;
A
#
# COMPACT_ATOMS: atom_id res chain seq x y z
N MET A 1 27.07 0.34 4.41
CA MET A 1 26.06 0.16 5.49
C MET A 1 25.36 -1.17 5.24
N ILE A 2 25.73 -2.19 6.01
CA ILE A 2 25.24 -3.56 5.83
C ILE A 2 23.82 -3.65 6.43
N ARG A 3 22.89 -4.29 5.72
CA ARG A 3 21.51 -4.48 6.20
C ARG A 3 21.18 -5.97 6.15
N HIS A 4 20.97 -6.56 7.31
CA HIS A 4 20.47 -7.92 7.44
C HIS A 4 19.02 -7.91 7.89
N LYS A 5 18.21 -8.78 7.28
CA LYS A 5 16.89 -9.07 7.79
C LYS A 5 17.07 -10.02 8.97
N CYS A 6 16.69 -9.58 10.16
CA CYS A 6 16.73 -10.41 11.35
C CYS A 6 15.36 -10.48 12.00
N ILE A 7 15.03 -11.62 12.57
CA ILE A 7 13.86 -11.84 13.39
C ILE A 7 14.32 -11.80 14.85
N ILE A 8 13.65 -11.01 15.68
CA ILE A 8 13.92 -11.00 17.12
C ILE A 8 12.91 -11.95 17.77
N LYS A 9 13.41 -12.96 18.49
CA LYS A 9 12.60 -13.87 19.33
C LYS A 9 13.30 -14.01 20.67
N GLU A 10 12.56 -13.91 21.76
CA GLU A 10 13.08 -14.13 23.14
C GLU A 10 14.33 -13.30 23.46
N GLY A 11 14.42 -12.07 22.93
CA GLY A 11 15.58 -11.18 23.13
C GLY A 11 16.83 -11.54 22.31
N GLN A 12 16.77 -12.58 21.47
CA GLN A 12 17.86 -13.00 20.60
C GLN A 12 17.61 -12.58 19.14
N ILE A 13 18.69 -12.28 18.41
CA ILE A 13 18.65 -11.90 16.99
C ILE A 13 18.88 -13.15 16.13
N PHE A 14 17.87 -13.52 15.35
CA PHE A 14 17.94 -14.61 14.37
C PHE A 14 18.11 -14.04 12.96
N PRO A 15 19.29 -14.14 12.33
CA PRO A 15 19.50 -13.66 10.97
C PRO A 15 18.73 -14.52 9.98
N SER A 16 18.10 -13.89 8.98
CA SER A 16 17.45 -14.62 7.89
C SER A 16 18.46 -15.42 7.05
N ASP A 17 19.70 -14.93 6.96
CA ASP A 17 20.84 -15.64 6.35
C ASP A 17 21.93 -15.82 7.40
N SER A 18 21.89 -16.97 8.08
CA SER A 18 22.82 -17.31 9.16
C SER A 18 24.27 -17.49 8.69
N LYS A 19 24.49 -17.86 7.42
CA LYS A 19 25.84 -18.13 6.90
C LYS A 19 26.56 -16.83 6.62
N ARG A 20 25.90 -15.92 5.90
CA ARG A 20 26.43 -14.59 5.59
C ARG A 20 26.63 -13.75 6.84
N PHE A 21 25.69 -13.80 7.78
CA PHE A 21 25.79 -13.05 9.04
C PHE A 21 27.00 -13.49 9.88
N LYS A 22 27.25 -14.81 9.99
CA LYS A 22 28.41 -15.33 10.72
C LYS A 22 29.73 -14.91 10.07
N GLN A 23 29.81 -14.93 8.75
CA GLN A 23 31.02 -14.53 8.03
C GLN A 23 31.36 -13.06 8.27
N GLU A 24 30.36 -12.18 8.17
CA GLU A 24 30.57 -10.75 8.40
C GLU A 24 30.89 -10.41 9.87
N LEU A 25 30.38 -11.19 10.84
CA LEU A 25 30.80 -11.06 12.24
C LEU A 25 32.25 -11.47 12.45
N SER A 26 32.72 -12.50 11.75
CA SER A 26 34.12 -12.95 11.79
C SER A 26 35.07 -11.89 11.21
N ASP A 27 34.67 -11.19 10.15
CA ASP A 27 35.47 -10.11 9.54
C ASP A 27 35.61 -8.86 10.43
N LEU A 28 34.73 -8.74 11.44
CA LEU A 28 34.66 -7.64 12.40
C LEU A 28 35.22 -8.00 13.77
N GLU A 29 35.79 -9.19 13.92
CA GLU A 29 36.38 -9.65 15.18
C GLU A 29 37.49 -8.71 15.65
N GLY A 30 37.43 -8.28 16.92
CA GLY A 30 38.36 -7.32 17.50
C GLY A 30 38.10 -5.84 17.18
N LYS A 31 37.05 -5.50 16.42
CA LYS A 31 36.68 -4.11 16.10
C LYS A 31 35.46 -3.66 16.92
N VAL A 32 35.48 -2.41 17.39
CA VAL A 32 34.28 -1.78 17.98
C VAL A 32 33.33 -1.39 16.86
N VAL A 33 32.10 -1.89 16.90
CA VAL A 33 31.08 -1.68 15.86
C VAL A 33 29.82 -1.08 16.45
N SER A 34 29.12 -0.26 15.65
CA SER A 34 27.79 0.25 15.96
C SER A 34 26.74 -0.57 15.21
N ILE A 35 25.74 -1.09 15.94
CA ILE A 35 24.65 -1.89 15.39
C ILE A 35 23.35 -1.08 15.49
N GLU A 36 22.70 -0.83 14.36
CA GLU A 36 21.41 -0.15 14.30
C GLU A 36 20.28 -1.15 14.03
N ILE A 37 19.33 -1.28 14.97
CA ILE A 37 18.15 -2.14 14.82
C ILE A 37 16.97 -1.28 14.36
N LYS A 38 16.52 -1.48 13.13
CA LYS A 38 15.33 -0.84 12.56
C LYS A 38 14.19 -1.84 12.40
N LYS A 39 12.97 -1.44 12.78
CA LYS A 39 11.77 -2.25 12.55
C LYS A 39 11.62 -2.50 11.04
N TRP A 40 11.66 -3.76 10.62
CA TRP A 40 11.40 -4.09 9.23
C TRP A 40 9.92 -3.92 8.94
N VAL A 41 9.57 -2.87 8.21
CA VAL A 41 8.22 -2.68 7.70
C VAL A 41 8.14 -3.36 6.34
N LYS A 42 7.29 -4.37 6.22
CA LYS A 42 7.11 -5.11 4.96
C LYS A 42 6.59 -4.12 3.91
N GLN A 43 7.43 -3.80 2.93
CA GLN A 43 6.98 -3.08 1.75
C GLN A 43 5.99 -3.96 0.99
N ARG A 44 5.02 -3.33 0.33
CA ARG A 44 3.97 -4.04 -0.40
C ARG A 44 4.57 -4.96 -1.44
N THR A 45 4.01 -6.16 -1.56
CA THR A 45 4.42 -7.11 -2.60
C THR A 45 3.95 -6.63 -3.97
N LEU A 46 4.55 -7.14 -5.06
CA LEU A 46 4.14 -6.81 -6.43
C LEU A 46 2.65 -7.12 -6.66
N SER A 47 2.21 -8.27 -6.15
CA SER A 47 0.82 -8.70 -6.07
C SER A 47 -0.11 -7.66 -5.43
N GLN A 48 0.27 -7.11 -4.27
CA GLN A 48 -0.51 -6.08 -3.57
C GLN A 48 -0.55 -4.76 -4.35
N ASN A 49 0.52 -4.44 -5.08
CA ASN A 49 0.55 -3.27 -5.94
C ASN A 49 -0.41 -3.45 -7.13
N ASN A 50 -0.43 -4.63 -7.76
CA ASN A 50 -1.34 -4.93 -8.86
C ASN A 50 -2.81 -4.88 -8.41
N ALA A 51 -3.13 -5.40 -7.23
CA ALA A 51 -4.46 -5.31 -6.63
C ALA A 51 -4.95 -3.85 -6.51
N LEU A 52 -4.09 -2.94 -6.03
CA LEU A 52 -4.45 -1.52 -5.92
C LEU A 52 -4.75 -0.88 -7.29
N HIS A 53 -3.98 -1.25 -8.32
CA HIS A 53 -4.21 -0.77 -9.67
C HIS A 53 -5.53 -1.31 -10.24
N LEU A 54 -5.83 -2.59 -10.02
CA LEU A 54 -7.09 -3.20 -10.41
C LEU A 54 -8.28 -2.57 -9.69
N TYR A 55 -8.16 -2.31 -8.39
CA TYR A 55 -9.18 -1.60 -7.62
C TYR A 55 -9.51 -0.24 -8.22
N CYS A 56 -8.48 0.54 -8.58
CA CYS A 56 -8.69 1.86 -9.19
C CYS A 56 -9.42 1.76 -10.54
N GLN A 57 -9.19 0.66 -11.28
CA GLN A 57 -9.89 0.39 -12.53
C GLN A 57 -11.36 0.04 -12.29
N LEU A 58 -11.64 -0.92 -11.41
CA LEU A 58 -13.00 -1.33 -11.07
C LEU A 58 -13.83 -0.15 -10.55
N LEU A 59 -13.26 0.63 -9.63
CA LEU A 59 -13.94 1.81 -9.09
C LEU A 59 -14.23 2.86 -10.16
N SER A 60 -13.30 3.08 -11.09
CA SER A 60 -13.53 4.04 -12.18
C SER A 60 -14.68 3.60 -13.11
N GLN A 61 -14.76 2.30 -13.41
CA GLN A 61 -15.83 1.75 -14.24
C GLN A 61 -17.19 1.92 -13.55
N GLU A 62 -17.26 1.61 -12.26
CA GLU A 62 -18.52 1.62 -11.52
C GLU A 62 -19.05 3.01 -11.23
N LEU A 63 -18.14 3.98 -11.01
CA LEU A 63 -18.52 5.39 -10.94
C LEU A 63 -19.07 5.90 -12.28
N ASN A 64 -18.45 5.52 -13.40
CA ASN A 64 -18.93 5.91 -14.73
C ASN A 64 -20.29 5.26 -15.06
N LEU A 65 -20.47 3.97 -14.78
CA LEU A 65 -21.74 3.25 -14.99
C LEU A 65 -22.87 3.84 -14.14
N SER A 66 -22.55 4.29 -12.92
CA SER A 66 -23.50 4.92 -12.02
C SER A 66 -23.78 6.40 -12.35
N GLY A 67 -23.22 6.94 -13.44
CA GLY A 67 -23.46 8.31 -13.90
C GLY A 67 -22.82 9.40 -13.01
N TRP A 68 -21.82 9.03 -12.21
CA TRP A 68 -21.07 9.97 -11.37
C TRP A 68 -19.90 10.55 -12.15
N ASP A 69 -19.93 11.85 -12.43
CA ASP A 69 -18.81 12.61 -12.94
C ASP A 69 -17.89 13.12 -11.81
N MET A 70 -16.64 13.49 -12.12
CA MET A 70 -15.69 14.05 -11.13
C MET A 70 -16.18 15.36 -10.51
N LYS A 71 -17.07 16.10 -11.19
CA LYS A 71 -17.59 17.39 -10.74
C LYS A 71 -18.50 17.22 -9.52
N LYS A 72 -19.40 16.23 -9.57
CA LYS A 72 -20.31 15.87 -8.48
C LYS A 72 -19.57 15.36 -7.24
N LEU A 73 -18.44 14.67 -7.41
CA LEU A 73 -17.73 14.03 -6.28
C LEU A 73 -16.57 14.87 -5.70
N ILE A 74 -15.76 15.51 -6.56
CA ILE A 74 -14.51 16.20 -6.16
C ILE A 74 -14.61 17.73 -6.25
N ARG A 75 -15.72 18.30 -6.73
CA ARG A 75 -15.88 19.75 -7.01
C ARG A 75 -14.83 20.28 -8.01
N LYS A 76 -14.59 19.58 -9.11
CA LYS A 76 -13.86 20.14 -10.26
C LYS A 76 -14.83 20.81 -11.23
N GLU A 77 -14.43 21.93 -11.82
CA GLU A 77 -15.27 22.72 -12.75
C GLU A 77 -15.49 22.06 -14.12
N VAL A 78 -14.81 20.95 -14.40
CA VAL A 78 -14.81 20.26 -15.70
C VAL A 78 -15.36 18.84 -15.53
N ASP A 79 -16.35 18.48 -16.37
CA ASP A 79 -16.85 17.10 -16.50
C ASP A 79 -15.78 16.24 -17.19
N ILE A 80 -15.19 15.32 -16.44
CA ILE A 80 -14.21 14.36 -16.94
C ILE A 80 -14.61 12.99 -16.40
N GLU A 81 -14.60 11.99 -17.29
CA GLU A 81 -14.83 10.59 -16.96
C GLU A 81 -13.82 10.06 -15.95
N TRP A 82 -14.23 9.13 -15.09
CA TRP A 82 -13.32 8.45 -14.18
C TRP A 82 -12.37 7.56 -14.94
N THR A 83 -11.08 7.81 -14.73
CA THR A 83 -9.99 6.94 -15.16
C THR A 83 -9.30 6.32 -13.93
N PRO A 84 -8.61 5.18 -14.07
CA PRO A 84 -7.83 4.59 -12.97
C PRO A 84 -6.82 5.59 -12.38
N TYR A 85 -6.23 6.43 -13.23
CA TYR A 85 -5.35 7.52 -12.80
C TYR A 85 -6.09 8.51 -11.91
N SER A 86 -7.23 9.05 -12.36
CA SER A 86 -8.00 10.02 -11.58
C SER A 86 -8.49 9.50 -10.23
N VAL A 87 -8.90 8.22 -10.16
CA VAL A 87 -9.24 7.55 -8.90
C VAL A 87 -8.03 7.52 -7.97
N LYS A 88 -6.87 7.11 -8.49
CA LYS A 88 -5.63 7.04 -7.70
C LYS A 88 -5.15 8.42 -7.23
N GLU A 89 -5.26 9.44 -8.07
CA GLU A 89 -4.75 10.79 -7.78
C GLU A 89 -5.68 11.60 -6.89
N TYR A 90 -6.98 11.58 -7.16
CA TYR A 90 -7.91 12.51 -6.52
C TYR A 90 -8.70 11.90 -5.37
N LEU A 91 -8.85 10.57 -5.35
CA LEU A 91 -9.52 9.87 -4.25
C LEU A 91 -8.49 9.22 -3.34
N TRP A 92 -7.75 8.24 -3.87
CA TRP A 92 -6.83 7.44 -3.07
C TRP A 92 -5.73 8.29 -2.44
N ARG A 93 -5.04 9.11 -3.23
CA ARG A 93 -3.90 9.90 -2.73
C ARG A 93 -4.31 10.95 -1.70
N LYS A 94 -5.50 11.54 -1.82
CA LYS A 94 -5.99 12.51 -0.82
C LYS A 94 -6.15 11.84 0.54
N ILE A 95 -6.84 10.70 0.59
CA ILE A 95 -7.05 9.95 1.84
C ILE A 95 -5.71 9.43 2.38
N GLN A 96 -4.84 8.95 1.50
CA GLN A 96 -3.50 8.49 1.88
C GLN A 96 -2.67 9.58 2.56
N ILE A 97 -2.66 10.80 2.02
CA ILE A 97 -1.94 11.93 2.58
C ILE A 97 -2.56 12.35 3.91
N GLU A 98 -3.89 12.38 4.00
CA GLU A 98 -4.59 12.76 5.23
C GLU A 98 -4.32 11.79 6.38
N LEU A 99 -4.34 10.48 6.10
CA LEU A 99 -4.13 9.45 7.13
C LEU A 99 -2.67 9.26 7.54
N PHE A 100 -1.73 9.37 6.59
CA PHE A 100 -0.34 8.94 6.81
C PHE A 100 0.73 9.94 6.39
N GLY A 101 0.36 11.08 5.78
CA GLY A 101 1.31 12.07 5.25
C GLY A 101 2.15 11.56 4.08
N LYS A 102 1.83 10.39 3.51
CA LYS A 102 2.62 9.74 2.45
C LYS A 102 2.09 10.13 1.08
N LYS A 103 2.97 10.53 0.17
CA LYS A 103 2.58 10.96 -1.19
C LYS A 103 2.56 9.84 -2.21
N SER A 104 3.42 8.84 -2.05
CA SER A 104 3.50 7.70 -2.98
C SER A 104 2.86 6.48 -2.37
N THR A 105 2.04 5.77 -3.15
CA THR A 105 1.49 4.48 -2.73
C THR A 105 2.63 3.53 -2.35
N ALA A 106 3.78 3.59 -3.02
CA ALA A 106 4.95 2.74 -2.72
C ALA A 106 5.47 2.85 -1.27
N GLN A 107 5.17 3.95 -0.58
CA GLN A 107 5.55 4.16 0.82
C GLN A 107 4.57 3.53 1.81
N LEU A 108 3.40 3.08 1.32
CA LEU A 108 2.40 2.43 2.17
C LEU A 108 2.78 0.99 2.49
N THR A 109 2.43 0.58 3.69
CA THR A 109 2.41 -0.83 4.11
C THR A 109 1.11 -1.50 3.67
N THR A 110 1.02 -2.82 3.80
CA THR A 110 -0.22 -3.55 3.53
C THR A 110 -1.38 -3.09 4.42
N ASP A 111 -1.14 -2.94 5.73
CA ASP A 111 -2.15 -2.47 6.69
C ASP A 111 -2.66 -1.06 6.35
N GLU A 112 -1.73 -0.17 6.00
CA GLU A 112 -2.08 1.20 5.62
C GLU A 112 -2.91 1.23 4.33
N VAL A 113 -2.67 0.34 3.37
CA VAL A 113 -3.51 0.22 2.17
C VAL A 113 -4.93 -0.19 2.52
N SER A 114 -5.11 -1.19 3.40
CA SER A 114 -6.43 -1.61 3.86
C SER A 114 -7.18 -0.46 4.52
N ARG A 115 -6.50 0.33 5.38
CA ARG A 115 -7.11 1.50 6.02
C ARG A 115 -7.50 2.60 5.04
N VAL A 116 -6.68 2.87 4.01
CA VAL A 116 -7.05 3.83 2.96
C VAL A 116 -8.27 3.32 2.20
N TYR A 117 -8.29 2.02 1.85
CA TYR A 117 -9.41 1.40 1.15
C TYR A 117 -10.71 1.50 1.95
N GLU A 118 -10.73 1.09 3.22
CA GLU A 118 -11.93 1.14 4.07
C GLU A 118 -12.51 2.54 4.17
N ASN A 119 -11.64 3.55 4.38
CA ASN A 119 -12.08 4.94 4.45
C ASN A 119 -12.63 5.42 3.10
N LEU A 120 -11.95 5.09 2.01
CA LEU A 120 -12.40 5.44 0.68
C LEU A 120 -13.74 4.80 0.35
N ASN A 121 -13.86 3.49 0.56
CA ASN A 121 -15.07 2.73 0.26
C ASN A 121 -16.27 3.24 1.06
N ARG A 122 -16.07 3.58 2.35
CA ARG A 122 -17.10 4.24 3.16
C ARG A 122 -17.53 5.59 2.58
N ILE A 123 -16.57 6.49 2.30
CA ILE A 123 -16.87 7.84 1.79
C ILE A 123 -17.58 7.79 0.44
N ILE A 124 -17.13 6.89 -0.44
CA ILE A 124 -17.75 6.69 -1.75
C ILE A 124 -19.15 6.10 -1.59
N GLY A 125 -19.29 5.02 -0.80
CA GLY A 125 -20.60 4.42 -0.53
C GLY A 125 -21.62 5.41 0.04
N GLU A 126 -21.22 6.24 1.00
CA GLU A 126 -22.06 7.28 1.59
C GLU A 126 -22.48 8.37 0.58
N ARG A 127 -21.63 8.69 -0.39
CA ARG A 127 -21.87 9.78 -1.36
C ARG A 127 -22.54 9.34 -2.65
N THR A 128 -22.23 8.14 -3.12
CA THR A 128 -22.60 7.66 -4.46
C THR A 128 -23.44 6.40 -4.44
N GLY A 129 -23.47 5.66 -3.32
CA GLY A 129 -24.04 4.33 -3.24
C GLY A 129 -23.21 3.25 -3.94
N VAL A 130 -22.04 3.60 -4.50
CA VAL A 130 -21.15 2.66 -5.19
C VAL A 130 -20.27 1.94 -4.19
N PHE A 131 -20.24 0.62 -4.28
CA PHE A 131 -19.40 -0.25 -3.48
C PHE A 131 -18.53 -1.11 -4.39
N VAL A 132 -17.21 -1.07 -4.17
CA VAL A 132 -16.26 -1.91 -4.92
C VAL A 132 -15.38 -2.64 -3.92
N GLU A 133 -15.37 -3.96 -4.02
CA GLU A 133 -14.51 -4.79 -3.20
C GLU A 133 -13.05 -4.62 -3.59
N PHE A 134 -12.16 -4.62 -2.60
CA PHE A 134 -10.74 -4.61 -2.88
C PHE A 134 -10.34 -5.97 -3.49
N PRO A 135 -9.72 -6.01 -4.67
CA PRO A 135 -9.43 -7.26 -5.35
C PRO A 135 -8.39 -8.05 -4.57
N ASN A 136 -8.79 -9.22 -4.09
CA ASN A 136 -7.88 -10.24 -3.59
C ASN A 136 -7.46 -11.15 -4.76
N ILE A 137 -6.21 -11.60 -4.76
CA ILE A 137 -5.70 -12.59 -5.74
C ILE A 137 -6.59 -13.83 -5.79
N GLU A 138 -7.16 -14.27 -4.66
CA GLU A 138 -8.06 -15.43 -4.61
C GLU A 138 -9.37 -15.22 -5.38
N ALA A 139 -9.87 -13.98 -5.46
CA ALA A 139 -11.13 -13.68 -6.17
C ALA A 139 -10.96 -13.74 -7.71
N LEU A 140 -9.73 -13.55 -8.21
CA LEU A 140 -9.42 -13.53 -9.64
C LEU A 140 -9.37 -14.92 -10.30
N PHE A 141 -9.34 -16.01 -9.51
CA PHE A 141 -9.28 -17.39 -10.04
C PHE A 141 -10.65 -18.10 -10.11
N ASN A 142 -11.75 -17.40 -9.80
CA ASN A 142 -13.11 -17.97 -9.82
C ASN A 142 -13.94 -17.60 -11.07
N TYR A 143 -13.28 -17.24 -12.18
CA TYR A 143 -13.93 -17.02 -13.48
C TYR A 143 -13.22 -17.77 -14.60
#